data_AF-A0A4Q7L5K4-F1
#
_entry.id   AF-A0A4Q7L5K4-F1
#
_cell.length_a   1.000
_cell.length_b   1.000
_cell.length_c   1.000
_cell.angle_alpha   90.00
_cell.angle_beta   90.00
_cell.angle_gamma   90.00
#
_symmetry.space_group_name_H-M   'P 1'
#
loop_
_entity.id
_entity.type
_entity.pdbx_description
1 polymer ?
#
loop_
_entity_poly.entity_id
_entity_poly.type
_entity_poly.pdbx_seq_one_letter_code
_entity_poly.pdbx_strand_id
1 'polypeptide(L)'
;MSSQVISHADAVARYPALEALPTDVHWRWEVRPLGGRWGAELWGSVTIDHGAAGVGIFIYRDYAKALRVEQCDFPEQVTGTLGAAVDAAAKFLSGHR
;
A
#
# COMPACT_ATOMS: atom_id res chain seq x y z
N MET A 1 -18.93 -2.53 8.11
CA MET A 1 -18.55 -2.57 6.67
C MET A 1 -17.49 -3.64 6.53
N SER A 2 -17.72 -4.69 5.75
CA SER A 2 -16.70 -5.74 5.51
C SER A 2 -15.69 -5.23 4.49
N SER A 3 -14.39 -5.40 4.76
CA SER A 3 -13.36 -5.25 3.74
C SER A 3 -13.35 -6.47 2.81
N GLN A 4 -13.11 -6.26 1.52
CA GLN A 4 -12.98 -7.34 0.54
C GLN A 4 -11.50 -7.51 0.18
N VAL A 5 -10.94 -8.69 0.43
CA VAL A 5 -9.57 -9.02 0.00
C VAL A 5 -9.57 -9.25 -1.52
N ILE A 6 -8.56 -8.71 -2.21
CA ILE A 6 -8.38 -8.88 -3.67
C ILE A 6 -6.96 -9.33 -4.00
N SER A 7 -6.76 -9.87 -5.20
CA SER A 7 -5.42 -10.26 -5.66
C SER A 7 -4.55 -9.02 -5.98
N HIS A 8 -3.23 -9.20 -6.06
CA HIS A 8 -2.34 -8.14 -6.54
C HIS A 8 -2.67 -7.73 -7.98
N ALA A 9 -3.03 -8.69 -8.85
CA ALA A 9 -3.44 -8.40 -10.22
C ALA A 9 -4.70 -7.51 -10.27
N ASP A 10 -5.70 -7.77 -9.40
CA ASP A 10 -6.89 -6.93 -9.30
C ASP A 10 -6.57 -5.52 -8.77
N ALA A 11 -5.61 -5.41 -7.84
CA ALA A 11 -5.14 -4.13 -7.35
C ALA A 11 -4.45 -3.32 -8.48
N VAL A 12 -3.56 -3.96 -9.25
CA VAL A 12 -2.88 -3.36 -10.41
C VAL A 12 -3.88 -2.93 -11.49
N ALA A 13 -4.90 -3.75 -11.77
CA ALA A 13 -5.94 -3.38 -12.73
C ALA A 13 -6.70 -2.09 -12.35
N ARG A 14 -6.85 -1.81 -11.05
CA ARG A 14 -7.44 -0.55 -10.54
C ARG A 14 -6.43 0.59 -10.53
N TYR A 15 -5.18 0.28 -10.19
CA TYR A 15 -4.11 1.24 -9.99
C TYR A 15 -2.81 0.73 -10.66
N PRO A 16 -2.61 1.01 -11.96
CA PRO A 16 -1.49 0.45 -12.74
C PRO A 16 -0.10 0.74 -12.16
N ALA A 17 0.07 1.85 -11.45
CA ALA A 17 1.34 2.19 -10.78
C ALA A 17 1.80 1.10 -9.79
N LEU A 18 0.91 0.27 -9.26
CA LEU A 18 1.24 -0.83 -8.35
C LEU A 18 2.08 -1.94 -9.01
N GLU A 19 2.14 -2.00 -10.34
CA GLU A 19 2.96 -2.97 -11.08
C GLU A 19 4.47 -2.84 -10.77
N ALA A 20 4.91 -1.65 -10.34
CA ALA A 20 6.30 -1.41 -9.94
C ALA A 20 6.66 -1.95 -8.54
N LEU A 21 5.69 -2.47 -7.78
CA LEU A 21 5.96 -3.10 -6.49
C LEU A 21 6.61 -4.48 -6.67
N PRO A 22 7.51 -4.88 -5.76
CA PRO A 22 8.11 -6.21 -5.80
C PRO A 22 7.06 -7.31 -5.64
N THR A 23 7.17 -8.37 -6.45
CA THR A 23 6.19 -9.47 -6.54
C THR A 23 6.65 -10.77 -5.86
N ASP A 24 7.89 -10.82 -5.41
CA ASP A 24 8.44 -11.92 -4.59
C ASP A 24 7.97 -11.86 -3.12
N VAL A 25 7.38 -10.75 -2.70
CA VAL A 25 6.75 -10.58 -1.39
C VAL A 25 5.24 -10.72 -1.49
N HIS A 26 4.61 -11.19 -0.41
CA HIS A 26 3.18 -11.41 -0.39
C HIS A 26 2.41 -10.15 0.02
N TRP A 27 1.90 -9.42 -0.97
CA TRP A 27 1.00 -8.30 -0.73
C TRP A 27 -0.41 -8.75 -0.38
N ARG A 28 -0.94 -8.25 0.74
CA ARG A 28 -2.34 -8.35 1.11
C ARG A 28 -3.07 -7.06 0.73
N TRP A 29 -3.99 -7.14 -0.22
CA TRP A 29 -4.81 -6.02 -0.69
C TRP A 29 -6.24 -6.13 -0.20
N GLU A 30 -6.75 -5.03 0.35
CA GLU A 30 -8.12 -4.91 0.88
C GLU A 30 -8.82 -3.69 0.30
N VAL A 31 -9.95 -3.92 -0.35
CA VAL A 31 -10.89 -2.86 -0.72
C VAL A 31 -11.63 -2.45 0.55
N ARG A 32 -11.45 -1.20 0.96
CA ARG A 32 -12.02 -0.67 2.21
C ARG A 32 -12.84 0.58 1.93
N PRO A 33 -14.07 0.46 1.40
CA PRO A 33 -14.94 1.62 1.31
C PRO A 33 -15.38 1.99 2.74
N LEU A 34 -14.56 2.70 3.50
CA LEU A 34 -14.98 3.30 4.75
C LEU A 34 -15.87 4.50 4.40
N GLY A 35 -17.03 4.58 5.07
CA GLY A 35 -18.00 5.63 4.84
C GLY A 35 -17.42 7.02 5.11
N GLY A 36 -17.53 7.90 4.11
CA GLY A 36 -17.15 9.31 4.17
C GLY A 36 -15.92 9.69 3.34
N ARG A 37 -15.71 11.00 3.14
CA ARG A 37 -14.65 11.65 2.33
C ARG A 37 -13.19 11.38 2.75
N TRP A 38 -12.97 10.51 3.75
CA TRP A 38 -11.69 10.33 4.43
C TRP A 38 -11.19 8.88 4.46
N GLY A 39 -11.94 7.93 3.90
CA GLY A 39 -11.56 6.52 3.86
C GLY A 39 -10.63 6.20 2.69
N ALA A 40 -9.64 5.32 2.90
CA ALA A 40 -8.83 4.77 1.82
C ALA A 40 -9.68 3.77 1.01
N GLU A 41 -9.85 3.99 -0.28
CA GLU A 41 -10.57 3.07 -1.18
C GLU A 41 -9.89 1.70 -1.26
N LEU A 42 -8.56 1.71 -1.25
CA LEU A 42 -7.72 0.52 -1.31
C LEU A 42 -6.58 0.62 -0.29
N TRP A 43 -6.31 -0.48 0.40
CA TRP A 43 -5.16 -0.65 1.28
C TRP A 43 -4.35 -1.87 0.85
N GLY A 44 -3.04 -1.71 0.65
CA GLY A 44 -2.09 -2.81 0.51
C GLY A 44 -1.16 -2.88 1.70
N SER A 45 -0.86 -4.08 2.17
CA SER A 45 0.18 -4.28 3.19
C SER A 45 1.04 -5.49 2.89
N VAL A 46 2.28 -5.42 3.34
CA VAL A 46 3.23 -6.53 3.32
C VAL A 46 4.03 -6.49 4.63
N THR A 47 4.34 -7.67 5.16
CA THR A 47 5.30 -7.84 6.25
C THR A 47 6.46 -8.72 5.79
N ILE A 48 7.66 -8.39 6.22
CA ILE A 48 8.90 -9.13 5.98
C ILE A 48 9.61 -9.39 7.32
N ASP A 49 10.68 -10.19 7.31
CA ASP A 49 11.48 -10.50 8.51
C ASP A 49 10.65 -11.00 9.70
N HIS A 50 9.76 -11.98 9.47
CA HIS A 50 8.84 -12.53 10.48
C HIS A 50 7.92 -11.48 11.16
N GLY A 51 7.63 -10.37 10.49
CA GLY A 51 6.75 -9.32 11.01
C GLY A 51 7.47 -8.21 11.77
N ALA A 52 8.81 -8.23 11.85
CA ALA A 52 9.60 -7.12 12.37
C ALA A 52 9.59 -5.89 11.43
N ALA A 53 9.23 -6.11 10.16
CA ALA A 53 9.20 -5.07 9.15
C ALA A 53 7.96 -5.14 8.27
N GLY A 54 7.48 -3.98 7.81
CA GLY A 54 6.31 -3.94 6.95
C GLY A 54 6.05 -2.59 6.29
N VAL A 55 5.33 -2.64 5.18
CA VAL A 55 4.88 -1.47 4.44
C VAL A 55 3.37 -1.54 4.28
N GLY A 56 2.69 -0.43 4.58
CA GLY A 56 1.29 -0.19 4.26
C GLY A 56 1.15 0.94 3.23
N ILE A 57 0.33 0.74 2.21
CA ILE A 57 -0.04 1.77 1.21
C ILE A 57 -1.55 1.98 1.26
N PHE A 58 -1.98 3.20 1.51
CA PHE A 58 -3.38 3.60 1.57
C PHE A 58 -3.69 4.55 0.41
N ILE A 59 -4.68 4.21 -0.42
CA ILE A 59 -5.07 4.97 -1.61
C ILE A 59 -6.46 5.56 -1.38
N TYR A 60 -6.59 6.89 -1.44
CA TYR A 60 -7.84 7.60 -1.17
C TYR A 60 -8.51 8.06 -2.48
N ARG A 61 -9.85 8.05 -2.50
CA ARG A 61 -10.64 8.34 -3.72
C ARG A 61 -10.65 9.84 -4.08
N ASP A 62 -10.88 10.71 -3.10
CA ASP A 62 -11.09 12.15 -3.32
C ASP A 62 -9.79 12.97 -3.39
N TYR A 63 -8.65 12.31 -3.17
CA TYR A 63 -7.35 12.93 -3.22
C TYR A 63 -6.44 11.91 -3.87
N ALA A 64 -5.81 12.22 -5.00
CA ALA A 64 -4.78 11.39 -5.63
C ALA A 64 -3.51 11.18 -4.76
N LYS A 65 -3.65 11.31 -3.44
CA LYS A 65 -2.67 11.14 -2.40
C LYS A 65 -2.69 9.68 -1.96
N ALA A 66 -1.51 9.07 -1.97
CA ALA A 66 -1.28 7.84 -1.24
C ALA A 66 -0.55 8.16 0.07
N LEU A 67 -0.94 7.46 1.13
CA LEU A 67 -0.22 7.47 2.40
C LEU A 67 0.57 6.16 2.50
N ARG A 68 1.84 6.27 2.86
CA ARG A 68 2.73 5.14 3.12
C ARG A 68 2.98 5.06 4.62
N VAL A 69 2.86 3.86 5.18
CA VAL A 69 3.24 3.55 6.56
C VAL A 69 4.37 2.54 6.52
N GLU A 70 5.45 2.81 7.24
CA GLU A 70 6.53 1.86 7.50
C GLU A 70 6.38 1.37 8.94
N GLN A 71 6.43 0.06 9.16
CA GLN A 71 6.27 -0.52 10.49
C GLN A 71 7.61 -0.80 11.21
N CYS A 72 8.74 -0.28 10.69
CA CYS A 72 10.08 -0.36 11.29
C CYS A 72 10.55 0.96 11.90
N ASP A 73 9.91 1.46 12.97
CA ASP A 73 10.37 2.66 13.69
C ASP A 73 10.42 3.97 12.86
N PHE A 74 9.92 3.99 11.63
CA PHE A 74 9.81 5.18 10.78
C PHE A 74 8.39 5.79 10.88
N PRO A 75 8.27 7.13 10.89
CA PRO A 75 6.98 7.79 10.96
C PRO A 75 6.16 7.59 9.67
N GLU A 76 4.83 7.63 9.79
CA GLU A 76 3.91 7.65 8.65
C GLU A 76 4.28 8.78 7.66
N GLN A 77 4.36 8.46 6.36
CA GLN A 77 4.72 9.42 5.32
C GLN A 77 3.55 9.64 4.36
N VAL A 78 3.08 10.89 4.30
CA VAL A 78 2.16 11.34 3.26
C VAL A 78 2.95 11.64 1.99
N THR A 79 2.94 10.70 1.05
CA THR A 79 3.77 10.79 -0.16
C THR A 79 3.19 11.73 -1.23
N GLY A 80 1.93 12.15 -1.09
CA GLY A 80 1.27 13.11 -1.97
C GLY A 80 0.78 12.54 -3.31
N THR A 81 1.39 11.46 -3.82
CA THR A 81 0.95 10.75 -5.04
C THR A 81 1.12 9.23 -4.89
N LEU A 82 0.33 8.44 -5.62
CA LEU A 82 0.48 6.98 -5.63
C LEU A 82 1.86 6.53 -6.14
N GLY A 83 2.39 7.16 -7.20
CA GLY A 83 3.70 6.82 -7.73
C GLY A 83 4.82 7.01 -6.70
N ALA A 84 4.77 8.10 -5.93
CA ALA A 84 5.73 8.35 -4.85
C ALA A 84 5.64 7.32 -3.71
N ALA A 85 4.43 6.90 -3.33
CA ALA A 85 4.26 5.82 -2.36
C ALA A 85 4.83 4.49 -2.86
N VAL A 86 4.59 4.15 -4.13
CA VAL A 86 5.09 2.90 -4.74
C VAL A 86 6.62 2.89 -4.82
N ASP A 87 7.23 3.97 -5.32
CA ASP A 87 8.69 4.07 -5.43
C ASP A 87 9.36 3.94 -4.05
N ALA A 88 8.83 4.64 -3.04
CA ALA A 88 9.35 4.57 -1.68
C ALA A 88 9.17 3.18 -1.06
N ALA A 89 8.01 2.55 -1.26
CA ALA A 89 7.76 1.18 -0.82
C ALA A 89 8.70 0.16 -1.47
N ALA A 90 8.89 0.25 -2.79
CA ALA A 90 9.78 -0.64 -3.53
C ALA A 90 11.24 -0.51 -3.06
N LYS A 91 11.72 0.72 -2.84
CA LYS A 91 13.06 0.98 -2.29
C LYS A 91 13.26 0.38 -0.91
N PHE A 92 12.29 0.57 -0.02
CA PHE A 92 12.35 -0.01 1.33
C PHE A 92 12.40 -1.54 1.28
N LEU A 93 11.50 -2.16 0.53
CA LEU A 93 11.43 -3.62 0.43
C LEU A 93 12.69 -4.21 -0.22
N SER A 94 13.29 -3.51 -1.20
CA SER A 94 14.54 -3.95 -1.82
C SER A 94 15.74 -3.88 -0.88
N GLY A 95 15.73 -2.99 0.11
CA GLY A 95 16.79 -2.86 1.12
C GLY A 95 16.75 -3.95 2.21
N HIS A 96 15.67 -4.71 2.29
CA HIS A 96 15.43 -5.79 3.27
C HIS A 96 15.37 -7.19 2.63
N ARG A 97 15.77 -7.34 1.36
CA ARG A 97 15.88 -8.62 0.66
C ARG A 97 17.26 -9.28 0.85
#